data_AF-A0A938H949-F1
#
_entry.id   AF-A0A938H949-F1
#
_cell.length_a   1.000
_cell.length_b   1.000
_cell.length_c   1.000
_cell.angle_alpha   90.00
_cell.angle_beta   90.00
_cell.angle_gamma   90.00
#
_symmetry.space_group_name_H-M   'P 1'
#
loop_
_entity.id
_entity.type
_entity.pdbx_description
1 polymer ?
#
loop_
_entity_poly.entity_id
_entity_poly.type
_entity_poly.pdbx_seq_one_letter_code
_entity_poly.pdbx_strand_id
1 'polypeptide(L)'
;MILTLPIAIAIGGALVAALPIAFVFGRRSGQRVGRAAAEAAQQAAGESAEQLAKKIRSDAEREADAARKQAVLAGKEEVMKVREAWEQEARKRREEIEREERRVVEREQQIDKKVDIVDQKDRDLGRRASELGRREKQLEERQVELDGMLGEERRRLEQLAGLSATEAKAELIRRMEEEAHADAANRIREIRDSAKRNADREAKKIVALAVQRIAAEHTAEITASAVSLPKDDMKGRIIGREGRNIRAFELATGVDVIIDDTPDTVVVNCFDPVRREV
;
A
#
# COMPACT_ATOMS: atom_id res chain seq x y z
N MET A 1 -139.24 48.07 115.67
CA MET A 1 -138.10 48.88 116.14
C MET A 1 -137.12 47.93 116.80
N ILE A 2 -135.85 47.96 116.37
CA ILE A 2 -134.65 47.39 117.03
C ILE A 2 -134.43 45.87 116.90
N LEU A 3 -133.67 45.42 115.88
CA LEU A 3 -132.54 44.45 116.04
C LEU A 3 -131.73 44.18 114.73
N THR A 4 -131.44 45.16 113.87
CA THR A 4 -130.64 44.95 112.63
C THR A 4 -129.16 45.36 112.73
N LEU A 5 -128.67 45.73 113.92
CA LEU A 5 -127.33 46.34 114.08
C LEU A 5 -126.13 45.41 114.44
N PRO A 6 -126.27 44.17 115.00
CA PRO A 6 -125.08 43.41 115.41
C PRO A 6 -124.44 42.55 114.29
N ILE A 7 -125.14 42.31 113.17
CA ILE A 7 -124.65 41.43 112.09
C ILE A 7 -123.63 42.13 111.19
N ALA A 8 -123.75 43.45 110.99
CA ALA A 8 -122.85 44.21 110.11
C ALA A 8 -121.43 44.36 110.69
N ILE A 9 -121.28 44.44 112.02
CA ILE A 9 -119.96 44.59 112.67
C ILE A 9 -119.20 43.25 112.67
N ALA A 10 -119.89 42.11 112.79
CA ALA A 10 -119.26 40.79 112.72
C ALA A 10 -118.72 40.47 111.32
N ILE A 11 -119.43 40.89 110.26
CA ILE A 11 -118.99 40.69 108.87
C ILE A 11 -117.82 41.63 108.51
N GLY A 12 -117.84 42.88 109.01
CA GLY A 12 -116.74 43.83 108.80
C GLY A 12 -115.43 43.40 109.48
N GLY A 13 -115.49 42.90 110.72
CA GLY A 13 -114.31 42.41 111.44
C GLY A 13 -113.66 41.17 110.81
N ALA A 14 -114.48 40.25 110.27
CA ALA A 14 -113.98 39.07 109.57
C ALA A 14 -113.24 39.41 108.26
N LEU A 15 -113.69 40.44 107.53
CA LEU A 15 -113.06 40.90 106.30
C LEU A 15 -111.71 41.61 106.54
N VAL A 16 -111.58 42.38 107.63
CA VAL A 16 -110.34 43.08 107.98
C VAL A 16 -109.26 42.11 108.50
N ALA A 17 -109.65 41.06 109.23
CA ALA A 17 -108.72 40.00 109.66
C ALA A 17 -108.32 39.04 108.52
N ALA A 18 -109.17 38.84 107.51
CA ALA A 18 -108.89 37.96 106.38
C ALA A 18 -107.84 38.52 105.41
N LEU A 19 -107.75 39.84 105.24
CA LEU A 19 -106.80 40.50 104.33
C LEU A 19 -105.31 40.24 104.65
N PRO A 20 -104.81 40.43 105.89
CA PRO A 20 -103.41 40.14 106.22
C PRO A 20 -103.10 38.64 106.16
N ILE A 21 -104.06 37.78 106.51
CA ILE A 21 -103.93 36.32 106.37
C ILE A 21 -103.79 35.95 104.89
N ALA A 22 -104.65 36.49 104.02
CA ALA A 22 -104.59 36.28 102.57
C ALA A 22 -103.28 36.82 101.96
N PHE A 23 -102.77 37.96 102.44
CA PHE A 23 -101.49 38.52 101.97
C PHE A 23 -100.29 37.66 102.39
N VAL A 24 -100.24 37.18 103.63
CA VAL A 24 -99.18 36.29 104.11
C VAL A 24 -99.25 34.93 103.44
N PHE A 25 -100.46 34.38 103.23
CA PHE A 25 -100.67 33.12 102.51
C PHE A 25 -100.33 33.27 101.02
N GLY A 26 -100.69 34.39 100.39
CA GLY A 26 -100.32 34.75 99.02
C GLY A 26 -98.81 34.93 98.85
N ARG A 27 -98.13 35.55 99.80
CA ARG A 27 -96.67 35.74 99.77
C ARG A 27 -95.92 34.43 100.06
N ARG A 28 -96.41 33.58 100.97
CA ARG A 28 -95.84 32.24 101.21
C ARG A 28 -96.08 31.29 100.04
N SER A 29 -97.26 31.30 99.44
CA SER A 29 -97.54 30.51 98.24
C SER A 29 -96.73 31.01 97.04
N GLY A 30 -96.63 32.33 96.83
CA GLY A 30 -95.78 32.93 95.81
C GLY A 30 -94.29 32.63 95.99
N GLN A 31 -93.76 32.64 97.23
CA GLN A 31 -92.37 32.23 97.50
C GLN A 31 -92.13 30.73 97.27
N ARG A 32 -93.11 29.87 97.58
CA ARG A 32 -93.02 28.42 97.29
C ARG A 32 -93.10 28.15 95.79
N VAL A 33 -94.01 28.80 95.08
CA VAL A 33 -94.12 28.70 93.61
C VAL A 33 -92.88 29.27 92.93
N GLY A 34 -92.33 30.39 93.43
CA GLY A 34 -91.09 30.97 92.90
C GLY A 34 -89.85 30.11 93.15
N ARG A 35 -89.73 29.47 94.33
CA ARG A 35 -88.65 28.50 94.61
C ARG A 35 -88.80 27.23 93.78
N ALA A 36 -90.01 26.68 93.69
CA ALA A 36 -90.29 25.53 92.83
C ALA A 36 -90.04 25.84 91.34
N ALA A 37 -90.37 27.04 90.88
CA ALA A 37 -90.08 27.47 89.50
C ALA A 37 -88.57 27.69 89.26
N ALA A 38 -87.83 28.23 90.24
CA ALA A 38 -86.38 28.39 90.15
C ALA A 38 -85.65 27.04 90.18
N GLU A 39 -86.08 26.11 91.04
CA GLU A 39 -85.58 24.73 91.10
C GLU A 39 -85.89 23.98 89.79
N ALA A 40 -87.11 24.13 89.25
CA ALA A 40 -87.48 23.55 87.95
C ALA A 40 -86.70 24.15 86.79
N ALA A 41 -86.44 25.46 86.78
CA ALA A 41 -85.61 26.11 85.78
C ALA A 41 -84.13 25.70 85.87
N GLN A 42 -83.60 25.51 87.09
CA GLN A 42 -82.24 25.03 87.31
C GLN A 42 -82.09 23.55 86.94
N GLN A 43 -83.10 22.72 87.22
CA GLN A 43 -83.16 21.33 86.77
C GLN A 43 -83.26 21.25 85.24
N ALA A 44 -84.14 22.02 84.61
CA ALA A 44 -84.25 22.07 83.15
C ALA A 44 -82.96 22.58 82.47
N ALA A 45 -82.29 23.58 83.07
CA ALA A 45 -80.99 24.06 82.60
C ALA A 45 -79.88 23.01 82.79
N GLY A 46 -79.88 22.28 83.91
CA GLY A 46 -78.96 21.17 84.18
C GLY A 46 -79.16 20.01 83.21
N GLU A 47 -80.41 19.59 82.99
CA GLU A 47 -80.79 18.57 82.02
C GLU A 47 -80.43 18.98 80.59
N SER A 48 -80.67 20.25 80.21
CA SER A 48 -80.28 20.78 78.90
C SER A 48 -78.76 20.83 78.71
N ALA A 49 -78.01 21.21 79.74
CA ALA A 49 -76.54 21.22 79.71
C ALA A 49 -75.99 19.79 79.63
N GLU A 50 -76.58 18.84 80.35
CA GLU A 50 -76.18 17.43 80.32
C GLU A 50 -76.51 16.79 78.97
N GLN A 51 -77.65 17.10 78.37
CA GLN A 51 -78.01 16.67 77.00
C GLN A 51 -77.04 17.26 75.97
N LEU A 52 -76.69 18.54 76.09
CA LEU A 52 -75.74 19.19 75.19
C LEU A 52 -74.34 18.59 75.34
N ALA A 53 -73.87 18.33 76.57
CA ALA A 53 -72.60 17.66 76.82
C ALA A 53 -72.58 16.22 76.27
N LYS A 54 -73.67 15.46 76.45
CA LYS A 54 -73.83 14.13 75.84
C LYS A 54 -73.79 14.19 74.32
N LYS A 55 -74.43 15.19 73.72
CA LYS A 55 -74.43 15.41 72.27
C LYS A 55 -73.04 15.77 71.75
N ILE A 56 -72.35 16.73 72.36
CA ILE A 56 -70.97 17.10 72.00
C ILE A 56 -70.04 15.91 72.11
N ARG A 57 -70.14 15.13 73.19
CA ARG A 57 -69.33 13.91 73.35
C ARG A 57 -69.64 12.88 72.26
N SER A 58 -70.91 12.65 71.96
CA SER A 58 -71.31 11.70 70.91
C SER A 58 -70.85 12.16 69.52
N ASP A 59 -70.94 13.46 69.23
CA ASP A 59 -70.50 14.02 67.96
C ASP A 59 -68.96 13.97 67.85
N ALA A 60 -68.23 14.28 68.92
CA ALA A 60 -66.78 14.13 68.98
C ALA A 60 -66.32 12.67 68.83
N GLU A 61 -67.03 11.71 69.44
CA GLU A 61 -66.77 10.27 69.26
C GLU A 61 -67.01 9.84 67.80
N ARG A 62 -68.08 10.31 67.16
CA ARG A 62 -68.36 10.04 65.74
C ARG A 62 -67.32 10.66 64.81
N GLU A 63 -66.91 11.90 65.06
CA GLU A 63 -65.87 12.59 64.28
C GLU A 63 -64.51 11.90 64.44
N ALA A 64 -64.13 11.51 65.65
CA ALA A 64 -62.91 10.76 65.91
C ALA A 64 -62.91 9.39 65.20
N ASP A 65 -64.04 8.68 65.24
CA ASP A 65 -64.20 7.42 64.51
C ASP A 65 -64.15 7.61 62.99
N ALA A 66 -64.76 8.68 62.47
CA ALA A 66 -64.70 9.02 61.06
C ALA A 66 -63.27 9.37 60.62
N ALA A 67 -62.57 10.21 61.38
CA ALA A 67 -61.18 10.58 61.13
C ALA A 67 -60.25 9.35 61.19
N ARG A 68 -60.45 8.45 62.16
CA ARG A 68 -59.69 7.20 62.26
C ARG A 68 -59.94 6.30 61.04
N LYS A 69 -61.19 6.14 60.63
CA LYS A 69 -61.53 5.35 59.42
C LYS A 69 -60.93 5.97 58.16
N GLN A 70 -61.01 7.29 58.00
CA GLN A 70 -60.39 8.00 56.88
C GLN A 70 -58.87 7.85 56.87
N ALA A 71 -58.20 7.99 58.01
CA ALA A 71 -56.75 7.79 58.12
C ALA A 71 -56.33 6.36 57.76
N VAL A 72 -57.11 5.35 58.19
CA VAL A 72 -56.87 3.95 57.82
C VAL A 72 -57.10 3.72 56.32
N LEU A 73 -58.14 4.32 55.72
CA LEU A 73 -58.40 4.23 54.28
C LEU A 73 -57.29 4.89 53.47
N ALA A 74 -56.89 6.12 53.82
CA ALA A 74 -55.79 6.82 53.18
C ALA A 74 -54.47 6.03 53.29
N GLY A 75 -54.18 5.45 54.47
CA GLY A 75 -53.02 4.58 54.64
C GLY A 75 -53.08 3.34 53.76
N LYS A 76 -54.26 2.71 53.60
CA LYS A 76 -54.44 1.57 52.69
C LYS A 76 -54.25 1.96 51.22
N GLU A 77 -54.78 3.12 50.81
CA GLU A 77 -54.62 3.63 49.44
C GLU A 77 -53.14 3.90 49.12
N GLU A 78 -52.40 4.54 50.02
CA GLU A 78 -50.96 4.77 49.82
C GLU A 78 -50.17 3.47 49.77
N VAL A 79 -50.49 2.49 50.63
CA VAL A 79 -49.88 1.16 50.56
C VAL A 79 -50.19 0.47 49.23
N MET A 80 -51.42 0.59 48.71
CA MET A 80 -51.78 0.03 47.39
C MET A 80 -50.98 0.70 46.28
N LYS A 81 -50.88 2.04 46.26
CA LYS A 81 -50.10 2.78 45.26
C LYS A 81 -48.62 2.39 45.28
N VAL A 82 -48.01 2.33 46.46
CA VAL A 82 -46.60 1.91 46.60
C VAL A 82 -46.41 0.48 46.13
N ARG A 83 -47.36 -0.42 46.46
CA ARG A 83 -47.32 -1.81 46.01
C ARG A 83 -47.43 -1.92 44.49
N GLU A 84 -48.36 -1.21 43.86
CA GLU A 84 -48.51 -1.20 42.40
C GLU A 84 -47.25 -0.66 41.71
N ALA A 85 -46.69 0.44 42.21
CA ALA A 85 -45.44 1.01 41.68
C ALA A 85 -44.28 0.00 41.78
N TRP A 86 -44.15 -0.68 42.91
CA TRP A 86 -43.14 -1.72 43.10
C TRP A 86 -43.39 -2.93 42.19
N GLU A 87 -44.62 -3.41 42.06
CA GLU A 87 -44.95 -4.53 41.17
C GLU A 87 -44.62 -4.20 39.71
N GLN A 88 -44.89 -2.96 39.26
CA GLN A 88 -44.50 -2.49 37.94
C GLN A 88 -42.98 -2.41 37.77
N GLU A 89 -42.25 -1.85 38.74
CA GLU A 89 -40.78 -1.78 38.67
C GLU A 89 -40.14 -3.18 38.68
N ALA A 90 -40.62 -4.07 39.56
CA ALA A 90 -40.17 -5.45 39.63
C ALA A 90 -40.45 -6.20 38.33
N ARG A 91 -41.58 -5.92 37.67
CA ARG A 91 -41.88 -6.46 36.34
C ARG A 91 -40.91 -5.94 35.28
N LYS A 92 -40.66 -4.63 35.22
CA LYS A 92 -39.69 -4.04 34.28
C LYS A 92 -38.29 -4.61 34.46
N ARG A 93 -37.83 -4.71 35.72
CA ARG A 93 -36.53 -5.32 36.03
C ARG A 93 -36.46 -6.78 35.62
N ARG A 94 -37.52 -7.57 35.83
CA ARG A 94 -37.60 -8.97 35.35
C ARG A 94 -37.49 -9.04 33.83
N GLU A 95 -38.24 -8.21 33.11
CA GLU A 95 -38.18 -8.18 31.64
C GLU A 95 -36.81 -7.73 31.11
N GLU A 96 -36.14 -6.81 31.79
CA GLU A 96 -34.75 -6.40 31.48
C GLU A 96 -33.75 -7.53 31.70
N ILE A 97 -33.83 -8.22 32.85
CA ILE A 97 -32.98 -9.36 33.18
C ILE A 97 -33.15 -10.46 32.12
N GLU A 98 -34.38 -10.86 31.80
CA GLU A 98 -34.61 -11.89 30.78
C GLU A 98 -34.09 -11.49 29.39
N ARG A 99 -34.14 -10.19 29.03
CA ARG A 99 -33.58 -9.71 27.76
C ARG A 99 -32.06 -9.83 27.74
N GLU A 100 -31.39 -9.43 28.82
CA GLU A 100 -29.93 -9.54 28.91
C GLU A 100 -29.49 -11.01 29.01
N GLU A 101 -30.22 -11.86 29.74
CA GLU A 101 -29.96 -13.31 29.79
C GLU A 101 -30.05 -13.95 28.40
N ARG A 102 -31.10 -13.66 27.63
CA ARG A 102 -31.23 -14.13 26.24
C ARG A 102 -30.04 -13.68 25.39
N ARG A 103 -29.63 -12.41 25.53
CA ARG A 103 -28.48 -11.85 24.80
C ARG A 103 -27.16 -12.50 25.20
N VAL A 104 -26.97 -12.83 26.47
CA VAL A 104 -25.80 -13.55 26.97
C VAL A 104 -25.75 -14.96 26.38
N VAL A 105 -26.85 -15.70 26.44
CA VAL A 105 -26.94 -17.07 25.87
C VAL A 105 -26.67 -17.07 24.36
N GLU A 106 -27.23 -16.11 23.61
CA GLU A 106 -26.94 -15.97 22.19
C GLU A 106 -25.46 -15.69 21.92
N ARG A 107 -24.81 -14.87 22.75
CA ARG A 107 -23.37 -14.59 22.64
C ARG A 107 -22.52 -15.80 22.99
N GLU A 108 -22.87 -16.55 24.04
CA GLU A 108 -22.20 -17.80 24.41
C GLU A 108 -22.27 -18.80 23.26
N GLN A 109 -23.46 -19.03 22.69
CA GLN A 109 -23.61 -19.91 21.53
C GLN A 109 -22.81 -19.45 20.31
N GLN A 110 -22.69 -18.14 20.09
CA GLN A 110 -21.85 -17.60 19.01
C GLN A 110 -20.36 -17.81 19.30
N ILE A 111 -19.94 -17.71 20.56
CA ILE A 111 -18.56 -17.94 20.98
C ILE A 111 -18.24 -19.43 20.82
N ASP A 112 -19.09 -20.34 21.30
CA ASP A 112 -18.89 -21.79 21.16
C ASP A 112 -18.72 -22.20 19.71
N LYS A 113 -19.58 -21.69 18.81
CA LYS A 113 -19.44 -21.91 17.36
C LYS A 113 -18.11 -21.40 16.81
N LYS A 114 -17.61 -20.26 17.30
CA LYS A 114 -16.30 -19.74 16.89
C LYS A 114 -15.15 -20.60 17.42
N VAL A 115 -15.26 -21.08 18.65
CA VAL A 115 -14.29 -22.00 19.26
C VAL A 115 -14.21 -23.29 18.43
N ASP A 116 -15.35 -23.90 18.08
CA ASP A 116 -15.39 -25.10 17.24
C ASP A 116 -14.71 -24.88 15.87
N ILE A 117 -14.95 -23.72 15.25
CA ILE A 117 -14.32 -23.36 13.97
C ILE A 117 -12.80 -23.21 14.12
N VAL A 118 -12.35 -22.58 15.21
CA VAL A 118 -10.92 -22.40 15.50
C VAL A 118 -10.26 -23.76 15.76
N ASP A 119 -10.85 -24.60 16.59
CA ASP A 119 -10.37 -25.95 16.87
C ASP A 119 -10.26 -26.81 15.61
N GLN A 120 -11.24 -26.71 14.71
CA GLN A 120 -11.20 -27.40 13.41
C GLN A 120 -10.03 -26.90 12.55
N LYS A 121 -9.82 -25.58 12.50
CA LYS A 121 -8.69 -24.98 11.75
C LYS A 121 -7.34 -25.39 12.34
N ASP A 122 -7.22 -25.42 13.66
CA ASP A 122 -5.97 -25.83 14.32
C ASP A 122 -5.64 -27.29 14.05
N ARG A 123 -6.65 -28.17 14.05
CA ARG A 123 -6.46 -29.58 13.63
C ARG A 123 -6.05 -29.68 12.17
N ASP A 124 -6.64 -28.90 11.28
CA ASP A 124 -6.28 -28.86 9.85
C ASP A 124 -4.85 -28.36 9.63
N LEU A 125 -4.47 -27.30 10.33
CA LEU A 125 -3.11 -26.75 10.31
C LEU A 125 -2.11 -27.75 10.86
N GLY A 126 -2.40 -28.42 11.98
CA GLY A 126 -1.56 -29.47 12.54
C GLY A 126 -1.35 -30.64 11.57
N ARG A 127 -2.42 -31.07 10.88
CA ARG A 127 -2.32 -32.10 9.82
C ARG A 127 -1.42 -31.65 8.67
N ARG A 128 -1.62 -30.43 8.16
CA ARG A 128 -0.78 -29.87 7.08
C ARG A 128 0.68 -29.71 7.49
N ALA A 129 0.95 -29.26 8.70
CA ALA A 129 2.31 -29.12 9.22
C ALA A 129 3.01 -30.48 9.29
N SER A 130 2.31 -31.53 9.76
CA SER A 130 2.86 -32.88 9.78
C SER A 130 3.12 -33.44 8.38
N GLU A 131 2.22 -33.19 7.43
CA GLU A 131 2.40 -33.60 6.03
C GLU A 131 3.58 -32.88 5.37
N LEU A 132 3.71 -31.57 5.59
CA LEU A 132 4.84 -30.77 5.11
C LEU A 132 6.16 -31.28 5.69
N GLY A 133 6.24 -31.50 7.00
CA GLY A 133 7.46 -32.04 7.62
C GLY A 133 7.85 -33.43 7.08
N ARG A 134 6.87 -34.28 6.74
CA ARG A 134 7.13 -35.56 6.06
C ARG A 134 7.68 -35.36 4.65
N ARG A 135 7.12 -34.42 3.88
CA ARG A 135 7.60 -34.11 2.53
C ARG A 135 9.00 -33.51 2.53
N GLU A 136 9.28 -32.60 3.45
CA GLU A 136 10.61 -32.01 3.63
C GLU A 136 11.65 -33.09 3.89
N LYS A 137 11.37 -34.00 4.81
CA LYS A 137 12.27 -35.13 5.10
C LYS A 137 12.47 -36.03 3.87
N GLN A 138 11.41 -36.35 3.14
CA GLN A 138 11.52 -37.14 1.90
C GLN A 138 12.34 -36.43 0.81
N LEU A 139 12.22 -35.10 0.71
CA LEU A 139 12.99 -34.31 -0.24
C LEU A 139 14.47 -34.28 0.16
N GLU A 140 14.76 -34.14 1.45
CA GLU A 140 16.13 -34.19 1.98
C GLU A 140 16.78 -35.56 1.72
N GLU A 141 16.07 -36.65 1.99
CA GLU A 141 16.54 -38.01 1.70
C GLU A 141 16.84 -38.20 0.20
N ARG A 142 15.95 -37.73 -0.69
CA ARG A 142 16.15 -37.77 -2.15
C ARG A 142 17.31 -36.90 -2.61
N GLN A 143 17.51 -35.74 -1.99
CA GLN A 143 18.61 -34.85 -2.34
C GLN A 143 19.95 -35.53 -2.04
N VAL A 144 20.06 -36.16 -0.86
CA VAL A 144 21.26 -36.94 -0.48
C VAL A 144 21.49 -38.11 -1.44
N GLU A 145 20.45 -38.84 -1.82
CA GLU A 145 20.54 -39.93 -2.80
C GLU A 145 21.02 -39.44 -4.17
N LEU A 146 20.43 -38.35 -4.69
CA LEU A 146 20.81 -37.73 -5.96
C LEU A 146 22.26 -37.25 -5.95
N ASP A 147 22.70 -36.59 -4.88
CA ASP A 147 24.08 -36.12 -4.76
C ASP A 147 25.07 -37.31 -4.72
N GLY A 148 24.67 -38.42 -4.08
CA GLY A 148 25.40 -39.67 -4.11
C GLY A 148 25.52 -40.26 -5.52
N MET A 149 24.39 -40.37 -6.24
CA MET A 149 24.34 -40.87 -7.61
C MET A 149 25.19 -40.01 -8.58
N LEU A 150 25.11 -38.68 -8.47
CA LEU A 150 25.94 -37.76 -9.26
C LEU A 150 27.43 -37.95 -8.97
N GLY A 151 27.79 -38.19 -7.71
CA GLY A 151 29.16 -38.51 -7.32
C GLY A 151 29.66 -39.83 -7.94
N GLU A 152 28.84 -40.87 -7.93
CA GLU A 152 29.17 -42.15 -8.57
C GLU A 152 29.28 -42.03 -10.10
N GLU A 153 28.34 -41.33 -10.74
CA GLU A 153 28.36 -41.11 -12.18
C GLU A 153 29.62 -40.37 -12.61
N ARG A 154 30.02 -39.31 -11.88
CA ARG A 154 31.29 -38.61 -12.09
C ARG A 154 32.48 -39.55 -12.01
N ARG A 155 32.56 -40.39 -10.96
CA ARG A 155 33.65 -41.37 -10.82
C ARG A 155 33.68 -42.37 -11.97
N ARG A 156 32.53 -42.87 -12.43
CA ARG A 156 32.46 -43.80 -13.56
C ARG A 156 32.88 -43.13 -14.87
N LEU A 157 32.49 -41.86 -15.09
CA LEU A 157 32.93 -41.09 -16.25
C LEU A 157 34.44 -40.85 -16.22
N GLU A 158 35.01 -40.52 -15.06
CA GLU A 158 36.47 -40.40 -14.87
C GLU A 158 37.19 -41.72 -15.17
N GLN A 159 36.64 -42.85 -14.71
CA GLN A 159 37.19 -44.18 -15.00
C GLN A 159 37.10 -44.55 -16.49
N LEU A 160 35.95 -44.29 -17.14
CA LEU A 160 35.72 -44.61 -18.56
C LEU A 160 36.53 -43.72 -19.50
N ALA A 161 36.73 -42.44 -19.15
CA ALA A 161 37.53 -41.51 -19.94
C ALA A 161 39.03 -41.79 -19.84
N GLY A 162 39.47 -42.61 -18.88
CA GLY A 162 40.89 -42.88 -18.60
C GLY A 162 41.68 -41.61 -18.21
N LEU A 163 40.98 -40.52 -17.95
CA LEU A 163 41.47 -39.19 -17.63
C LEU A 163 40.55 -38.63 -16.54
N SER A 164 41.13 -38.14 -15.45
CA SER A 164 40.41 -37.35 -14.46
C SER A 164 39.80 -36.10 -15.11
N ALA A 165 38.74 -35.54 -14.52
CA ALA A 165 38.14 -34.30 -15.02
C ALA A 165 39.15 -33.14 -15.15
N THR A 166 40.15 -33.12 -14.27
CA THR A 166 41.29 -32.20 -14.31
C THR A 166 42.22 -32.44 -15.51
N GLU A 167 42.51 -33.70 -15.83
CA GLU A 167 43.35 -34.05 -16.98
C GLU A 167 42.64 -33.82 -18.31
N ALA A 168 41.34 -34.13 -18.40
CA ALA A 168 40.52 -33.84 -19.58
C ALA A 168 40.45 -32.32 -19.86
N LYS A 169 40.33 -31.51 -18.81
CA LYS A 169 40.38 -30.04 -18.93
C LYS A 169 41.75 -29.55 -19.42
N ALA A 170 42.84 -30.13 -18.90
CA ALA A 170 44.19 -29.76 -19.31
C ALA A 170 44.48 -30.12 -20.78
N GLU A 171 44.06 -31.30 -21.23
CA GLU A 171 44.20 -31.75 -22.62
C GLU A 171 43.38 -30.87 -23.59
N LEU A 172 42.16 -30.47 -23.21
CA LEU A 172 41.34 -29.56 -24.01
C LEU A 172 42.01 -28.19 -24.18
N ILE A 173 42.55 -27.63 -23.09
CA ILE A 173 43.30 -26.37 -23.13
C ILE A 173 44.51 -26.49 -24.07
N ARG A 174 45.30 -27.57 -23.94
CA ARG A 174 46.48 -27.79 -24.80
C ARG A 174 46.11 -27.83 -26.29
N ARG A 175 45.03 -28.52 -26.64
CA ARG A 175 44.56 -28.61 -28.04
C ARG A 175 44.10 -27.25 -28.58
N MET A 176 43.40 -26.46 -27.77
CA MET A 176 42.99 -25.11 -28.16
C MET A 176 44.21 -24.19 -28.39
N GLU A 177 45.26 -24.32 -27.56
CA GLU A 177 46.51 -23.59 -27.74
C GLU A 177 47.24 -24.01 -29.03
N GLU A 178 47.34 -25.31 -29.30
CA GLU A 178 47.94 -25.85 -30.53
C GLU A 178 47.21 -25.36 -31.80
N GLU A 179 45.88 -25.36 -31.78
CA GLU A 179 45.05 -24.86 -32.88
C GLU A 179 45.23 -23.34 -33.10
N ALA A 180 45.21 -22.55 -32.02
CA ALA A 180 45.47 -21.12 -32.09
C ALA A 180 46.87 -20.79 -32.65
N HIS A 181 47.88 -21.59 -32.29
CA HIS A 181 49.23 -21.45 -32.84
C HIS A 181 49.28 -21.76 -34.35
N ALA A 182 48.58 -22.81 -34.80
CA ALA A 182 48.51 -23.17 -36.21
C ALA A 182 47.83 -22.07 -37.05
N ASP A 183 46.73 -21.51 -36.55
CA ASP A 183 46.01 -20.40 -37.20
C ASP A 183 46.86 -19.14 -37.28
N ALA A 184 47.55 -18.78 -36.19
CA ALA A 184 48.48 -17.66 -36.18
C ALA A 184 49.61 -17.84 -37.21
N ALA A 185 50.17 -19.05 -37.32
CA ALA A 185 51.22 -19.35 -38.29
C ALA A 185 50.74 -19.23 -39.74
N ASN A 186 49.52 -19.72 -40.03
CA ASN A 186 48.89 -19.57 -41.35
C ASN A 186 48.67 -18.09 -41.68
N ARG A 187 48.16 -17.31 -40.72
CA ARG A 187 47.93 -15.87 -40.90
C ARG A 187 49.22 -15.11 -41.17
N ILE A 188 50.31 -15.42 -40.47
CA ILE A 188 51.63 -14.83 -40.72
C ILE A 188 52.11 -15.14 -42.15
N ARG A 189 51.88 -16.37 -42.63
CA ARG A 189 52.24 -16.77 -44.00
C ARG A 189 51.45 -15.95 -45.03
N GLU A 190 50.13 -15.82 -44.86
CA GLU A 190 49.29 -14.99 -45.73
C GLU A 190 49.74 -13.53 -45.78
N ILE A 191 50.04 -12.94 -44.62
CA ILE A 191 50.53 -11.54 -44.52
C ILE A 191 51.85 -11.41 -45.29
N ARG A 192 52.78 -12.34 -45.10
CA ARG A 192 54.08 -12.34 -45.78
C ARG A 192 53.92 -12.44 -47.31
N ASP A 193 53.07 -13.34 -47.79
CA ASP A 193 52.85 -13.55 -49.22
C ASP A 193 52.13 -12.36 -49.86
N SER A 194 51.21 -11.72 -49.13
CA SER A 194 50.57 -10.47 -49.55
C SER A 194 51.59 -9.33 -49.64
N ALA A 195 52.43 -9.16 -48.60
CA ALA A 195 53.49 -8.16 -48.58
C ALA A 195 54.47 -8.35 -49.75
N LYS A 196 54.89 -9.59 -50.04
CA LYS A 196 55.79 -9.91 -51.16
C LYS A 196 55.16 -9.58 -52.51
N ARG A 197 53.87 -9.89 -52.71
CA ARG A 197 53.13 -9.55 -53.94
C ARG A 197 52.99 -8.04 -54.13
N ASN A 198 52.71 -7.29 -53.06
CA ASN A 198 52.62 -5.84 -53.12
C ASN A 198 53.98 -5.20 -53.40
N ALA A 199 55.04 -5.69 -52.78
CA ALA A 199 56.40 -5.24 -53.04
C ALA A 199 56.82 -5.46 -54.51
N ASP A 200 56.54 -6.65 -55.07
CA ASP A 200 56.82 -6.95 -56.48
C ASP A 200 56.05 -6.03 -57.44
N ARG A 201 54.76 -5.76 -57.13
CA ARG A 201 53.94 -4.83 -57.91
C ARG A 201 54.51 -3.42 -57.88
N GLU A 202 54.90 -2.93 -56.70
CA GLU A 202 55.45 -1.58 -56.55
C GLU A 202 56.83 -1.46 -57.21
N ALA A 203 57.68 -2.48 -57.08
CA ALA A 203 58.97 -2.51 -57.76
C ALA A 203 58.82 -2.41 -59.28
N LYS A 204 57.91 -3.21 -59.88
CA LYS A 204 57.61 -3.14 -61.31
C LYS A 204 57.11 -1.76 -61.75
N LYS A 205 56.26 -1.13 -60.93
CA LYS A 205 55.76 0.23 -61.18
C LYS A 205 56.89 1.27 -61.17
N ILE A 206 57.80 1.19 -60.20
CA ILE A 206 58.95 2.10 -60.10
C ILE A 206 59.86 1.94 -61.32
N VAL A 207 60.18 0.70 -61.72
CA VAL A 207 61.01 0.44 -62.91
C VAL A 207 60.34 0.98 -64.17
N ALA A 208 59.04 0.75 -64.36
CA ALA A 208 58.30 1.27 -65.50
C ALA A 208 58.34 2.81 -65.56
N LEU A 209 58.16 3.48 -64.41
CA LEU A 209 58.25 4.94 -64.32
C LEU A 209 59.66 5.46 -64.62
N ALA A 210 60.70 4.76 -64.15
CA ALA A 210 62.09 5.13 -64.43
C ALA A 210 62.41 5.00 -65.92
N VAL A 211 61.99 3.91 -66.57
CA VAL A 211 62.14 3.72 -68.02
C VAL A 211 61.41 4.81 -68.80
N GLN A 212 60.15 5.11 -68.45
CA GLN A 212 59.38 6.17 -69.10
C GLN A 212 60.06 7.55 -69.02
N ARG A 213 60.76 7.85 -67.93
CA ARG A 213 61.46 9.13 -67.74
C ARG A 213 62.80 9.20 -68.47
N ILE A 214 63.59 8.13 -68.48
CA ILE A 214 64.99 8.15 -68.95
C ILE A 214 65.12 7.78 -70.43
N ALA A 215 64.22 6.93 -70.94
CA ALA A 215 64.39 6.36 -72.29
C ALA A 215 64.48 7.40 -73.41
N ALA A 216 63.73 8.51 -73.33
CA ALA A 216 63.75 9.55 -74.36
C ALA A 216 65.09 10.31 -74.41
N GLU A 217 65.59 10.76 -73.25
CA GLU A 217 66.87 11.49 -73.16
C GLU A 217 68.04 10.59 -73.57
N HIS A 218 68.11 9.36 -73.04
CA HIS A 218 69.23 8.47 -73.32
C HIS A 218 69.27 7.97 -74.77
N THR A 219 68.10 7.79 -75.39
CA THR A 219 68.05 7.42 -76.83
C THR A 219 68.57 8.57 -77.70
N ALA A 220 68.28 9.83 -77.36
CA ALA A 220 68.78 10.98 -78.11
C ALA A 220 70.32 11.10 -78.04
N GLU A 221 70.91 10.85 -76.86
CA GLU A 221 72.38 10.87 -76.67
C GLU A 221 73.11 9.78 -77.45
N ILE A 222 72.53 8.57 -77.52
CA ILE A 222 73.16 7.43 -78.21
C ILE A 222 73.04 7.58 -79.73
N THR A 223 71.95 8.16 -80.23
CA THR A 223 71.64 8.12 -81.67
C THR A 223 72.35 9.21 -82.48
N ALA A 224 72.56 10.41 -81.92
CA ALA A 224 73.20 11.51 -82.63
C ALA A 224 74.65 11.75 -82.17
N SER A 225 75.58 11.90 -83.11
CA SER A 225 76.96 12.33 -82.85
C SER A 225 77.38 13.44 -83.81
N ALA A 226 78.01 14.49 -83.29
CA ALA A 226 78.55 15.57 -84.11
C ALA A 226 80.02 15.28 -84.43
N VAL A 227 80.35 15.24 -85.72
CA VAL A 227 81.72 15.01 -86.22
C VAL A 227 82.26 16.31 -86.81
N SER A 228 83.39 16.78 -86.28
CA SER A 228 84.07 17.97 -86.80
C SER A 228 84.93 17.62 -88.02
N LEU A 229 84.82 18.42 -89.06
CA LEU A 229 85.55 18.28 -90.32
C LEU A 229 86.78 19.20 -90.32
N PRO A 230 87.94 18.73 -90.80
CA PRO A 230 89.17 19.54 -90.84
C PRO A 230 89.10 20.82 -91.69
N LYS A 231 88.25 20.83 -92.73
CA LYS A 231 88.03 21.97 -93.66
C LYS A 231 86.65 21.85 -94.31
N ASP A 232 85.98 22.97 -94.54
CA ASP A 232 84.67 23.02 -95.20
C ASP A 232 84.63 22.45 -96.65
N ASP A 233 85.78 22.43 -97.35
CA ASP A 233 85.89 21.74 -98.66
C ASP A 233 85.56 20.23 -98.55
N MET A 234 85.82 19.60 -97.39
CA MET A 234 85.40 18.22 -97.15
C MET A 234 83.88 18.07 -97.06
N LYS A 235 83.16 19.07 -96.54
CA LYS A 235 81.69 19.06 -96.45
C LYS A 235 81.08 19.03 -97.86
N GLY A 236 81.60 19.86 -98.76
CA GLY A 236 81.19 19.87 -100.18
C GLY A 236 81.46 18.54 -100.90
N ARG A 237 82.57 17.86 -100.58
CA ARG A 237 82.90 16.53 -101.11
C ARG A 237 82.00 15.43 -100.53
N ILE A 238 81.68 15.47 -99.24
CA ILE A 238 80.78 14.51 -98.58
C ILE A 238 79.39 14.58 -99.20
N ILE A 239 78.89 15.78 -99.53
CA ILE A 239 77.61 15.96 -100.25
C ILE A 239 77.72 15.43 -101.70
N GLY A 240 78.72 15.90 -102.43
CA GLY A 240 78.89 15.63 -103.86
C GLY A 240 77.86 16.37 -104.74
N ARG A 241 78.04 16.33 -106.08
CA ARG A 241 77.11 16.99 -107.02
C ARG A 241 75.73 16.33 -106.94
N GLU A 242 74.73 17.13 -106.55
CA GLU A 242 73.32 16.73 -106.33
C GLU A 242 73.12 15.75 -105.17
N GLY A 243 74.01 15.74 -104.17
CA GLY A 243 73.86 14.87 -103.00
C GLY A 243 74.11 13.38 -103.30
N ARG A 244 74.74 13.06 -104.43
CA ARG A 244 75.02 11.66 -104.82
C ARG A 244 75.99 10.97 -103.86
N ASN A 245 76.95 11.71 -103.31
CA ASN A 245 77.97 11.11 -102.46
C ASN A 245 77.45 10.84 -101.05
N ILE A 246 76.65 11.76 -100.49
CA ILE A 246 76.00 11.56 -99.19
C ILE A 246 75.03 10.38 -99.23
N ARG A 247 74.16 10.28 -100.25
CA ARG A 247 73.23 9.14 -100.38
C ARG A 247 73.96 7.81 -100.56
N ALA A 248 75.05 7.80 -101.33
CA ALA A 248 75.85 6.59 -101.49
C ALA A 248 76.53 6.18 -100.18
N PHE A 249 77.01 7.16 -99.40
CA PHE A 249 77.58 6.93 -98.08
C PHE A 249 76.52 6.40 -97.11
N GLU A 250 75.37 7.07 -96.97
CA GLU A 250 74.25 6.66 -96.11
C GLU A 250 73.76 5.26 -96.46
N LEU A 251 73.62 4.92 -97.74
CA LEU A 251 73.21 3.59 -98.18
C LEU A 251 74.27 2.51 -97.88
N ALA A 252 75.55 2.84 -97.94
CA ALA A 252 76.64 1.90 -97.72
C ALA A 252 76.90 1.64 -96.23
N THR A 253 76.80 2.67 -95.38
CA THR A 253 77.09 2.58 -93.95
C THR A 253 75.83 2.36 -93.10
N GLY A 254 74.65 2.71 -93.62
CA GLY A 254 73.39 2.64 -92.89
C GLY A 254 73.26 3.68 -91.78
N VAL A 255 74.00 4.79 -91.91
CA VAL A 255 73.88 5.98 -91.04
C VAL A 255 73.20 7.10 -91.81
N ASP A 256 72.44 7.94 -91.13
CA ASP A 256 71.88 9.15 -91.71
C ASP A 256 72.82 10.32 -91.42
N VAL A 257 73.21 11.08 -92.44
CA VAL A 257 74.12 12.21 -92.26
C VAL A 257 73.34 13.50 -92.43
N ILE A 258 73.12 14.20 -91.32
CA ILE A 258 72.42 15.48 -91.27
C ILE A 258 73.44 16.61 -91.42
N ILE A 259 73.24 17.42 -92.45
CA ILE A 259 74.09 18.57 -92.74
C ILE A 259 73.31 19.84 -92.41
N ASP A 260 73.84 20.60 -91.45
CA ASP A 260 73.26 21.86 -90.97
C ASP A 260 74.16 23.05 -91.36
N ASP A 261 73.70 24.28 -91.10
CA ASP A 261 74.37 25.54 -91.42
C ASP A 261 75.63 25.82 -90.56
N THR A 262 75.96 24.91 -89.63
CA THR A 262 77.19 25.01 -88.82
C THR A 262 78.43 24.70 -89.69
N PRO A 263 79.41 25.62 -89.79
CA PRO A 263 80.65 25.37 -90.54
C PRO A 263 81.50 24.29 -89.87
N ASP A 264 82.25 23.53 -90.65
CA ASP A 264 83.21 22.51 -90.19
C ASP A 264 82.62 21.38 -89.31
N THR A 265 81.29 21.13 -89.33
CA THR A 265 80.65 20.04 -88.57
C THR A 265 79.53 19.36 -89.37
N VAL A 266 79.38 18.05 -89.20
CA VAL A 266 78.24 17.24 -89.69
C VAL A 266 77.70 16.37 -88.57
N VAL A 267 76.38 16.15 -88.53
CA VAL A 267 75.75 15.31 -87.51
C VAL A 267 75.45 13.96 -88.12
N VAL A 268 75.98 12.90 -87.52
CA VAL A 268 75.71 11.52 -87.91
C VAL A 268 74.69 10.94 -86.94
N ASN A 269 73.57 10.48 -87.49
CA ASN A 269 72.51 9.84 -86.75
C ASN A 269 72.49 8.33 -87.07
N CYS A 270 72.59 7.48 -86.05
CA CYS A 270 72.51 6.03 -86.21
C CYS A 270 71.96 5.37 -84.94
N PHE A 271 71.06 4.40 -85.11
CA PHE A 271 70.52 3.62 -83.98
C PHE A 271 71.54 2.67 -83.34
N ASP A 272 72.58 2.29 -84.08
CA ASP A 272 73.64 1.40 -83.61
C ASP A 272 74.89 2.24 -83.25
N PRO A 273 75.26 2.34 -81.95
CA PRO A 273 76.39 3.17 -81.53
C PRO A 273 77.72 2.68 -82.09
N VAL A 274 77.85 1.38 -82.40
CA VAL A 274 79.07 0.82 -82.98
C VAL A 274 79.21 1.25 -84.44
N ARG A 275 78.11 1.24 -85.21
CA ARG A 275 78.12 1.73 -86.60
C ARG A 275 78.31 3.23 -86.71
N ARG A 276 77.93 3.99 -85.69
CA ARG A 276 78.11 5.45 -85.62
C ARG A 276 79.59 5.84 -85.48
N GLU A 277 80.39 5.02 -84.81
CA GLU A 277 81.80 5.32 -84.50
C GLU A 277 82.82 4.78 -85.51
N VAL A 278 82.39 3.89 -86.42
CA VAL A 278 83.22 3.23 -87.45
C VAL A 278 83.10 3.95 -88.79
#